data_AF-A0A377X9S9-F1
#
_entry.id   AF-A0A377X9S9-F1
#
_cell.length_a   1.000
_cell.length_b   1.000
_cell.length_c   1.000
_cell.angle_alpha   90.00
_cell.angle_beta   90.00
_cell.angle_gamma   90.00
#
_symmetry.space_group_name_H-M   'P 1'
#
loop_
_entity.id
_entity.type
_entity.pdbx_description
1 polymer ?
#
loop_
_entity_poly.entity_id
_entity_poly.type
_entity_poly.pdbx_seq_one_letter_code
_entity_poly.pdbx_strand_id
1 'polypeptide(L)' 'MRWKHVTAAVYEIMLATKNMQEYELQVVAAQDRIAVPEHCFSATRL' A
#
# COMPACT_ATOMS: atom_id res chain seq x y z
N MET A 1 -2.78 13.61 -8.86
CA MET A 1 -2.00 12.35 -8.94
C MET A 1 -1.57 11.80 -7.57
N ARG A 2 -1.26 12.64 -6.55
CA ARG A 2 -0.78 12.20 -5.23
C ARG A 2 -1.69 11.24 -4.44
N TRP A 3 -3.01 11.45 -4.47
CA TRP A 3 -3.98 10.64 -3.72
C TRP A 3 -3.98 9.16 -4.11
N LYS A 4 -3.77 8.85 -5.39
CA LYS A 4 -3.70 7.46 -5.89
C LYS A 4 -2.50 6.71 -5.30
N HIS A 5 -1.37 7.41 -5.14
CA HIS A 5 -0.13 6.85 -4.59
C HIS A 5 -0.28 6.54 -3.10
N VAL A 6 -0.96 7.40 -2.34
CA VAL A 6 -1.24 7.17 -0.91
C VAL A 6 -2.12 5.93 -0.70
N THR A 7 -3.23 5.81 -1.45
CA THR A 7 -4.12 4.64 -1.34
C THR A 7 -3.39 3.35 -1.67
N ALA A 8 -2.57 3.36 -2.72
CA ALA A 8 -1.80 2.21 -3.12
C ALA A 8 -0.74 1.82 -2.08
N ALA A 9 0.05 2.77 -1.58
CA ALA A 9 1.08 2.52 -0.57
C ALA A 9 0.50 1.92 0.73
N VAL A 10 -0.62 2.43 1.22
CA VAL A 10 -1.28 1.88 2.42
C VAL A 10 -1.79 0.47 2.16
N TYR A 11 -2.34 0.21 0.97
CA TYR A 11 -2.81 -1.12 0.60
C TYR A 11 -1.66 -2.15 0.58
N GLU A 12 -0.49 -1.79 0.04
CA GLU A 12 0.69 -2.65 0.01
C GLU A 12 1.20 -3.01 1.41
N ILE A 13 1.17 -2.05 2.35
CA ILE A 13 1.51 -2.28 3.75
C ILE A 13 0.53 -3.28 4.38
N MET A 14 -0.78 -3.12 4.14
CA MET A 14 -1.79 -4.03 4.69
C MET A 14 -1.68 -5.44 4.11
N LEU A 15 -1.38 -5.57 2.82
CA LEU A 15 -1.12 -6.84 2.14
C LEU A 15 0.07 -7.57 2.74
N ALA A 16 1.21 -6.87 2.90
CA ALA A 16 2.41 -7.44 3.51
C ALA A 16 2.13 -7.91 4.94
N THR A 17 1.43 -7.10 5.73
CA THR A 17 1.08 -7.40 7.13
C THR A 17 0.20 -8.65 7.23
N LYS A 18 -0.84 -8.74 6.39
CA LYS A 18 -1.72 -9.91 6.37
C LYS A 18 -1.01 -11.17 5.90
N ASN A 19 -0.16 -11.08 4.87
CA ASN A 19 0.56 -12.23 4.32
C ASN A 19 1.60 -12.79 5.30
N MET A 20 2.15 -11.93 6.16
CA MET A 20 3.07 -12.33 7.22
C MET A 20 2.35 -12.76 8.50
N GLN A 21 1.01 -12.66 8.54
CA GLN A 21 0.18 -12.96 9.71
C GLN A 21 0.57 -12.16 10.95
N GLU A 22 1.02 -10.92 10.74
CA GLU A 22 1.50 -10.03 11.79
C GLU A 22 0.39 -9.09 12.26
N TYR A 23 0.46 -8.69 13.52
CA TYR A 23 -0.37 -7.62 14.05
C TYR A 23 0.24 -6.24 13.73
N GLU A 24 1.56 -6.15 13.86
CA GLU A 24 2.30 -4.92 13.58
C GLU A 24 2.49 -4.70 12.08
N LEU A 25 2.40 -3.45 11.66
CA LEU A 25 2.46 -3.08 10.25
C LEU A 25 3.84 -3.34 9.64
N GLN A 26 3.83 -4.02 8.49
CA GLN A 26 5.04 -4.43 7.77
C GLN A 26 5.58 -3.35 6.84
N VAL A 27 5.89 -2.17 7.41
CA VAL A 27 6.32 -0.98 6.65
C VAL A 27 7.68 -1.17 5.97
N VAL A 28 8.62 -1.87 6.61
CA VAL A 28 9.95 -2.13 6.03
C VAL A 28 9.86 -3.20 4.94
N ALA A 29 9.11 -4.27 5.17
CA ALA A 29 8.92 -5.32 4.17
C ALA A 29 8.10 -4.85 2.95
N ALA A 30 7.33 -3.76 3.09
CA ALA A 30 6.58 -3.14 2.00
C ALA A 30 7.28 -1.92 1.35
N GLN A 31 8.50 -1.54 1.79
CA GLN A 31 9.12 -0.25 1.42
C GLN A 31 9.24 0.00 -0.09
N ASP A 32 9.61 -1.03 -0.86
CA ASP A 32 9.77 -0.91 -2.31
C ASP A 32 8.42 -0.66 -2.99
N ARG A 33 7.37 -1.32 -2.48
CA ARG A 33 5.97 -1.18 -2.93
C ARG A 33 5.30 0.09 -2.41
N ILE A 34 5.81 0.71 -1.34
CA ILE A 34 5.40 2.05 -0.91
C ILE A 34 5.97 3.09 -1.88
N ALA A 35 7.23 2.95 -2.27
CA ALA A 35 7.88 3.87 -3.22
C ALA A 35 7.25 3.76 -4.61
N VAL A 36 7.07 2.53 -5.09
CA VAL A 36 6.47 2.22 -6.39
C VAL A 36 5.37 1.17 -6.20
N PRO A 37 4.11 1.58 -5.98
CA PRO A 37 3.02 0.65 -5.74
C PRO A 37 2.69 -0.18 -6.98
N GLU A 38 2.50 -1.48 -6.79
CA GLU A 38 2.10 -2.41 -7.85
C GLU A 38 0.61 -2.28 -8.15
N HIS A 39 -0.21 -2.00 -7.13
CA HIS A 39 -1.65 -1.81 -7.27
C HIS A 39 -2.01 -0.36 -7.65
N CYS A 40 -2.73 -0.20 -8.77
CA CYS A 40 -3.21 1.11 -9.21
C CYS A 40 -4.69 1.32 -8.88
N PHE A 41 -5.00 2.33 -8.07
CA PHE A 41 -6.37 2.72 -7.75
C PHE A 41 -6.82 3.96 -8.53
N SER A 42 -8.03 3.91 -9.07
CA SER A 42 -8.66 5.05 -9.76
C SER A 42 -9.55 5.83 -8.80
N ALA A 43 -9.24 7.12 -8.62
CA ALA A 43 -10.09 8.02 -7.85
C ALA A 43 -11.32 8.42 -8.68
N THR A 44 -12.51 8.16 -8.15
CA THR A 44 -13.77 8.67 -8.69
C THR A 44 -14.04 10.04 -8.09
N ARG A 45 -14.21 11.07 -8.94
CA ARG A 45 -14.66 12.40 -8.49
C ARG A 45 -16.18 12.38 -8.41
N LEU A 46 -16.70 12.59 -7.19
CA LEU A 46 -18.13 12.74 -6.91
C LEU A 46 -18.61 14.15 -7.27
#